data_AF-A0A497XPK9-F1
#
_entry.id   AF-A0A497XPK9-F1
#
_cell.length_a   1.000
_cell.length_b   1.000
_cell.length_c   1.000
_cell.angle_alpha   90.00
_cell.angle_beta   90.00
_cell.angle_gamma   90.00
#
_symmetry.space_group_name_H-M   'P 1'
#
loop_
_entity.id
_entity.type
_entity.pdbx_description
1 polymer ?
#
loop_
_entity_poly.entity_id
_entity_poly.type
_entity_poly.pdbx_seq_one_letter_code
_entity_poly.pdbx_strand_id
1 'polypeptide(L)'
;MLDKSELDEELLREIASVSGGYGAKIEKCMKEMERIERAVRYLKKRIERTSGTPVFSIKLSVRLRKKFFKLKEEALEQRRYLIIYREALGLLKHREVFEIYNLERFKL
;
A
#
# COMPACT_ATOMS: atom_id res chain seq x y z
N MET A 1 -3.64 26.74 -14.87
CA MET A 1 -3.94 25.53 -15.67
C MET A 1 -3.66 24.37 -14.77
N LEU A 2 -4.69 23.61 -14.36
CA LEU A 2 -4.49 22.36 -13.62
C LEU A 2 -3.68 21.43 -14.50
N ASP A 3 -2.58 20.91 -13.97
CA ASP A 3 -1.74 19.97 -14.72
C ASP A 3 -2.55 18.69 -14.93
N LYS A 4 -2.41 18.06 -16.10
CA LYS A 4 -3.29 16.95 -16.51
C LYS A 4 -3.24 15.78 -15.51
N SER A 5 -2.11 15.63 -14.82
CA SER A 5 -1.91 14.66 -13.75
C SER A 5 -2.71 14.94 -12.48
N GLU A 6 -2.90 16.21 -12.12
CA GLU A 6 -3.67 16.59 -10.92
C GLU A 6 -5.15 16.31 -11.13
N LEU A 7 -5.66 16.56 -12.34
CA LEU A 7 -7.04 16.27 -12.71
C LEU A 7 -7.34 14.76 -12.69
N ASP A 8 -6.42 13.94 -13.20
CA ASP A 8 -6.57 12.48 -13.20
C ASP A 8 -6.53 11.90 -11.78
N GLU A 9 -5.66 12.42 -10.89
CA GLU A 9 -5.64 12.05 -9.47
C GLU A 9 -6.94 12.39 -8.74
N GLU A 10 -7.50 13.58 -9.01
CA GLU A 10 -8.72 14.05 -8.37
C GLU A 10 -9.94 13.24 -8.82
N LEU A 11 -10.03 12.94 -10.12
CA LEU A 11 -11.07 12.08 -10.70
C LEU A 11 -11.00 10.65 -10.14
N LEU A 12 -9.79 10.11 -9.98
CA LEU A 12 -9.58 8.79 -9.39
C LEU A 12 -9.96 8.72 -7.92
N ARG A 13 -9.66 9.78 -7.16
CA ARG A 13 -10.08 9.89 -5.75
C ARG A 13 -11.59 10.04 -5.63
N GLU A 14 -12.21 10.81 -6.51
CA GLU A 14 -13.65 11.01 -6.52
C GLU A 14 -14.37 9.70 -6.86
N ILE A 15 -13.96 9.01 -7.93
CA ILE A 15 -14.44 7.66 -8.27
C ILE A 15 -14.20 6.71 -7.08
N ALA A 16 -13.00 6.66 -6.52
CA ALA A 16 -12.73 5.77 -5.39
C ALA A 16 -13.56 6.09 -4.13
N SER A 17 -13.95 7.35 -3.91
CA SER A 17 -14.79 7.75 -2.78
C SER A 17 -16.26 7.41 -2.99
N VAL A 18 -16.76 7.55 -4.21
CA VAL A 18 -18.16 7.27 -4.57
C VAL A 18 -18.40 5.76 -4.72
N SER A 19 -17.36 5.03 -5.10
CA SER A 19 -17.41 3.60 -5.48
C SER A 19 -16.96 2.66 -4.36
N GLY A 20 -17.47 2.83 -3.13
CA GLY A 20 -17.23 1.86 -2.05
C GLY A 20 -15.87 1.97 -1.32
N GLY A 21 -15.15 3.07 -1.52
CA GLY A 21 -13.97 3.44 -0.73
C GLY A 21 -12.71 2.62 -1.02
N TYR A 22 -12.62 1.96 -2.18
CA TYR A 22 -11.48 1.10 -2.53
C TYR A 22 -10.15 1.86 -2.47
N GLY A 23 -10.08 3.06 -3.06
CA GLY A 23 -8.87 3.90 -3.00
C GLY A 23 -8.45 4.23 -1.57
N ALA A 24 -9.38 4.67 -0.72
CA ALA A 24 -9.10 4.96 0.69
C ALA A 24 -8.59 3.73 1.46
N LYS A 25 -9.11 2.53 1.15
CA LYS A 25 -8.62 1.27 1.74
C LYS A 25 -7.19 0.95 1.27
N ILE A 26 -6.90 1.14 -0.02
CA ILE A 26 -5.55 0.96 -0.58
C ILE A 26 -4.57 1.93 0.10
N GLU A 27 -4.90 3.22 0.19
CA GLU A 27 -4.08 4.24 0.83
C GLU A 27 -3.80 3.93 2.30
N LYS A 28 -4.83 3.46 3.03
CA LYS A 28 -4.68 3.01 4.42
C LYS A 28 -3.69 1.85 4.53
N CYS A 29 -3.79 0.85 3.64
CA CYS A 29 -2.84 -0.27 3.61
C CYS A 29 -1.42 0.21 3.29
N MET A 30 -1.26 1.08 2.30
CA MET A 30 0.04 1.67 1.93
C MET A 30 0.68 2.41 3.11
N LYS A 31 -0.07 3.27 3.80
CA LYS A 31 0.42 4.02 4.96
C LYS A 31 0.86 3.11 6.11
N GLU A 32 0.14 2.03 6.36
CA GLU A 32 0.53 1.03 7.35
C GLU A 32 1.76 0.22 6.90
N MET A 33 1.87 -0.14 5.62
CA MET A 33 3.05 -0.79 5.06
C MET A 33 4.31 0.08 5.21
N GLU A 34 4.23 1.39 4.94
CA GLU A 34 5.35 2.34 5.14
C GLU A 34 5.79 2.43 6.60
N ARG A 35 4.84 2.39 7.54
CA ARG A 35 5.14 2.36 8.97
C ARG A 35 5.86 1.07 9.35
N ILE A 36 5.41 -0.06 8.80
CA ILE A 36 6.02 -1.37 9.04
C ILE A 36 7.43 -1.45 8.44
N GLU A 37 7.67 -0.97 7.21
CA GLU A 37 9.00 -0.93 6.60
C GLU A 37 10.00 -0.15 7.47
N ARG A 38 9.59 1.02 7.97
CA ARG A 38 10.39 1.83 8.89
C ARG A 38 10.67 1.08 10.19
N ALA A 39 9.66 0.45 10.79
CA ALA A 39 9.81 -0.31 12.03
C ALA A 39 10.75 -1.53 11.85
N VAL A 40 10.61 -2.29 10.76
CA VAL A 40 11.46 -3.44 10.46
C VAL A 40 12.90 -3.00 10.19
N ARG A 41 13.11 -1.88 9.48
CA ARG A 41 14.44 -1.31 9.26
C ARG A 41 15.10 -0.89 10.56
N TYR A 42 14.35 -0.27 11.47
CA TYR A 42 14.83 0.07 12.81
C TYR A 42 15.19 -1.18 13.62
N LEU A 43 14.32 -2.19 13.64
CA LEU A 43 14.59 -3.45 14.34
C LEU A 43 15.82 -4.15 13.79
N LYS A 44 16.01 -4.16 12.46
CA LYS A 44 17.21 -4.72 11.83
C LYS A 44 18.48 -4.06 12.36
N LYS A 45 18.56 -2.73 12.34
CA LYS A 45 19.70 -1.98 12.88
C LYS A 45 19.92 -2.24 14.38
N ARG A 46 18.84 -2.37 15.15
CA ARG A 46 18.92 -2.69 16.58
C ARG A 46 19.48 -4.10 16.81
N ILE A 47 19.02 -5.07 16.02
CA ILE A 47 19.50 -6.46 16.09
C ILE A 47 21.00 -6.51 15.79
N GLU A 48 21.45 -5.81 14.74
CA GLU A 48 22.86 -5.76 14.34
C GLU A 48 23.79 -5.14 15.41
N ARG A 49 23.27 -4.24 16.26
CA ARG A 49 24.05 -3.53 17.28
C ARG A 49 24.05 -4.20 18.66
N THR A 50 23.21 -5.20 18.87
CA THR A 50 23.05 -5.82 20.19
C THR A 50 24.03 -6.96 20.36
N SER A 51 24.77 -7.00 21.48
CA SER A 51 25.54 -8.18 21.87
C SER A 51 24.58 -9.29 22.35
N GLY A 52 24.61 -10.45 21.68
CA GLY A 52 23.72 -11.58 21.94
C GLY A 52 22.50 -11.62 21.01
N THR A 53 21.55 -12.51 21.30
CA THR A 53 20.36 -12.74 20.45
C THR A 53 19.15 -11.98 20.98
N PRO A 54 18.76 -10.82 20.40
CA PRO A 54 17.61 -10.05 20.86
C PRO A 54 16.28 -10.70 20.39
N VAL A 55 15.90 -11.78 21.07
CA VAL A 55 14.74 -12.64 20.73
C VAL A 55 13.45 -11.84 20.52
N PHE A 56 13.19 -10.83 21.37
CA PHE A 56 12.00 -9.98 21.24
C PHE A 56 12.00 -9.16 19.94
N SER A 57 13.13 -8.54 19.59
CA SER A 57 13.27 -7.77 18.35
C SER A 57 13.10 -8.66 17.11
N ILE A 58 13.63 -9.88 17.16
CA ILE A 58 13.49 -10.88 16.09
C ILE A 58 12.03 -11.29 15.94
N LYS A 59 11.35 -11.69 17.04
CA LYS A 59 9.94 -12.09 17.02
C LYS A 59 9.04 -10.95 16.52
N LEU A 60 9.30 -9.72 16.94
CA LEU A 60 8.55 -8.55 16.49
C LEU A 60 8.77 -8.30 14.99
N SER A 61 10.01 -8.37 14.50
CA SER A 61 10.35 -8.25 13.08
C SER A 61 9.59 -9.28 12.22
N VAL A 62 9.55 -10.54 12.64
CA VAL A 62 8.80 -11.60 11.95
C VAL A 62 7.29 -11.31 11.92
N ARG A 63 6.70 -10.90 13.04
CA ARG A 63 5.27 -10.54 13.10
C ARG A 63 4.94 -9.36 12.19
N LEU A 64 5.78 -8.34 12.19
CA LEU A 64 5.62 -7.16 11.34
C LEU A 64 5.72 -7.52 9.85
N ARG A 65 6.68 -8.37 9.46
CA ARG A 65 6.78 -8.91 8.10
C ARG A 65 5.50 -9.64 7.67
N LYS A 66 4.97 -10.53 8.52
CA LYS A 66 3.69 -11.21 8.25
C LYS A 66 2.53 -10.22 8.09
N LYS A 67 2.44 -9.20 8.94
CA LYS A 67 1.42 -8.14 8.83
C LYS A 67 1.58 -7.36 7.52
N PHE A 68 2.80 -7.03 7.12
CA PHE A 68 3.07 -6.34 5.86
C PHE A 68 2.57 -7.12 4.64
N PHE A 69 2.86 -8.42 4.54
CA PHE A 69 2.39 -9.22 3.40
C PHE A 69 0.87 -9.31 3.35
N LYS A 70 0.20 -9.45 4.50
CA LYS A 70 -1.27 -9.40 4.56
C LYS A 70 -1.83 -8.07 4.07
N LEU A 71 -1.24 -6.94 4.49
CA LEU A 71 -1.66 -5.62 4.02
C LEU A 71 -1.41 -5.44 2.52
N LYS A 72 -0.32 -6.02 2.00
CA LYS A 72 -0.01 -5.99 0.56
C LYS A 72 -1.05 -6.79 -0.24
N GLU A 73 -1.40 -7.99 0.22
CA GLU A 73 -2.47 -8.81 -0.37
C GLU A 73 -3.82 -8.08 -0.35
N GLU A 74 -4.19 -7.50 0.80
CA GLU A 74 -5.42 -6.70 0.93
C GLU A 74 -5.44 -5.52 -0.04
N ALA A 75 -4.34 -4.75 -0.12
CA ALA A 75 -4.24 -3.62 -1.06
C ALA A 75 -4.34 -4.07 -2.53
N LEU A 76 -3.73 -5.20 -2.90
CA LEU A 76 -3.82 -5.76 -4.24
C LEU A 76 -5.26 -6.17 -4.58
N GLU A 77 -5.96 -6.79 -3.63
CA GLU A 77 -7.36 -7.16 -3.78
C GLU A 77 -8.25 -5.92 -3.95
N GLN A 78 -8.08 -4.89 -3.12
CA GLN A 78 -8.83 -3.64 -3.27
C GLN A 78 -8.54 -2.95 -4.61
N ARG A 79 -7.27 -2.96 -5.08
CA ARG A 79 -6.90 -2.42 -6.40
C ARG A 79 -7.60 -3.20 -7.52
N ARG A 80 -7.71 -4.53 -7.40
CA ARG A 80 -8.47 -5.35 -8.35
C ARG A 80 -9.95 -4.98 -8.38
N TYR A 81 -10.58 -4.77 -7.22
CA TYR A 81 -11.98 -4.34 -7.18
C TYR A 81 -12.20 -2.95 -7.78
N LEU A 82 -11.27 -2.01 -7.54
CA LEU A 82 -11.31 -0.70 -8.16
C LEU A 82 -11.24 -0.79 -9.70
N ILE A 83 -10.37 -1.66 -10.23
CA ILE A 83 -10.26 -1.93 -11.67
C ILE A 83 -11.58 -2.49 -12.22
N ILE A 84 -12.14 -3.52 -11.60
CA ILE A 84 -13.41 -4.14 -12.02
C ILE A 84 -14.54 -3.10 -12.05
N TYR A 85 -14.60 -2.25 -11.02
CA TYR A 85 -15.61 -1.21 -10.94
C TYR A 85 -15.43 -0.16 -12.06
N ARG A 86 -14.20 0.26 -12.33
CA ARG A 86 -13.87 1.17 -13.45
C ARG A 86 -14.28 0.57 -14.79
N GLU A 87 -14.02 -0.72 -15.00
CA GLU A 87 -14.44 -1.44 -16.21
C GLU A 87 -15.97 -1.46 -16.37
N ALA A 88 -16.70 -1.65 -15.27
CA ALA A 88 -18.17 -1.57 -15.27
C ALA A 88 -18.71 -0.17 -15.64
N LEU A 89 -17.91 0.88 -15.43
CA LEU A 89 -18.20 2.25 -15.87
C LEU A 89 -17.68 2.56 -17.29
N GLY A 90 -17.10 1.58 -18.00
CA GLY A 90 -16.55 1.76 -19.35
C GLY A 90 -15.14 2.35 -19.39
N LEU A 91 -14.46 2.50 -18.25
CA LEU A 91 -13.07 2.95 -18.18
C LEU A 91 -12.12 1.76 -18.35
N LEU A 92 -11.64 1.53 -19.57
CA LEU A 92 -10.82 0.36 -19.93
C LEU A 92 -9.31 0.56 -19.75
N LYS A 93 -8.87 1.79 -19.51
CA LYS A 93 -7.46 2.12 -19.23
C LYS A 93 -7.27 2.28 -17.73
N HIS A 94 -6.26 1.60 -17.19
CA HIS A 94 -6.01 1.52 -15.75
C HIS A 94 -4.62 2.00 -15.34
N ARG A 95 -3.83 2.55 -16.27
CA ARG A 95 -2.44 2.95 -16.02
C ARG A 95 -2.31 3.87 -14.80
N GLU A 96 -3.16 4.88 -14.73
CA GLU A 96 -3.31 5.81 -13.61
C GLU A 96 -3.53 5.13 -12.25
N VAL A 97 -4.30 4.03 -12.21
CA VAL A 97 -4.53 3.25 -10.97
C VAL A 97 -3.22 2.64 -10.48
N PHE A 98 -2.38 2.14 -11.39
CA PHE A 98 -1.07 1.58 -11.04
C PHE A 98 -0.04 2.66 -10.69
N GLU A 99 -0.13 3.84 -11.30
CA GLU A 99 0.77 4.97 -10.99
C GLU A 99 0.46 5.55 -9.61
N ILE A 100 -0.81 5.82 -9.31
CA ILE A 100 -1.25 6.34 -8.00
C ILE A 100 -1.06 5.27 -6.91
N TYR A 101 -1.55 4.05 -7.16
CA TYR A 101 -1.49 2.93 -6.23
C TYR A 101 -0.38 1.95 -6.60
N ASN A 102 0.86 2.46 -6.64
CA ASN A 102 2.06 1.69 -6.93
C ASN A 102 2.46 0.79 -5.74
N LEU A 103 1.78 -0.34 -5.61
CA LEU A 103 2.01 -1.34 -4.57
C LEU A 103 3.33 -2.10 -4.76
N GLU A 104 3.86 -2.09 -5.98
CA GLU A 104 5.11 -2.73 -6.38
C GLU A 104 6.35 -2.04 -5.78
N ARG A 105 6.23 -0.76 -5.40
CA ARG A 105 7.29 -0.01 -4.71
C ARG A 105 7.65 -0.59 -3.34
N PHE A 106 6.70 -1.28 -2.70
CA PHE A 106 6.85 -1.85 -1.36
C PHE A 106 7.59 -3.19 -1.41
N LYS A 107 8.80 -3.20 -0.85
CA LYS A 107 9.73 -4.35 -0.86
C LYS A 107 10.37 -4.49 0.52
N LEU A 108 9.91 -5.49 1.27
CA LEU A 108 10.29 -5.71 2.67
C LEU A 108 10.94 -7.10 2.83
#